data_AF-A0A5C5WP62-F1
#
_entry.id   AF-A0A5C5WP62-F1
#
_cell.length_a   1.000
_cell.length_b   1.000
_cell.length_c   1.000
_cell.angle_alpha   90.00
_cell.angle_beta   90.00
_cell.angle_gamma   90.00
#
_symmetry.space_group_name_H-M   'P 1'
#
loop_
_entity.id
_entity.type
_entity.pdbx_description
1 polymer ?
#
loop_
_entity_poly.entity_id
_entity_poly.type
_entity_poly.pdbx_seq_one_letter_code
_entity_poly.pdbx_strand_id
1 'polypeptide(L)'
;MWILQLRVPTEKSGLFGANAGGIVGMKNDSASSCLRQRAWVICASLGLIGAIGNPTLQAQTNAPAALPAASTAQVDPLNAMVDRTIALTSRRYLDANAHTPWQVLHGLLALRGDFIVRDHGQQVSALDWIAERGKFRGVPWIEATKDGGRIHPYNGTPYEFEGHVNQSLAIISMCNLPLDYEFKTASGQSITMQQMVDHAKKNVNSLEEITWTLWFLSRYVDQDEEWMNNDDEPWSMERLVRMQVAASPYNAACGGTHGMFALAFARNAYLKKHGQLRGAWLEADQKLQRYIVTAQRMQNRDGSFATKWFKSTGYSTDVSERLTYSGHMLEWLMVALPKSRLSEQWIRVGVQTLCNDLVQSARVPIDGKKVGGLYHALHALVLYREQVNPEYAPGPAPELAASSNDSQSDAVSANHPMRVAEAPQSESASTQPQIVGSRTPEATPETTPAPTPNANGGFDVAMPIRISEMNGERTAKRRRERRALR
;
A
#
# COMPACT_ATOMS: atom_id res chain seq x y z
N MET A 1 -7.09 -42.45 39.64
CA MET A 1 -8.49 -42.40 40.09
C MET A 1 -9.35 -42.17 38.86
N TRP A 2 -10.43 -42.95 38.78
CA TRP A 2 -11.44 -43.20 37.74
C TRP A 2 -11.99 -41.93 37.03
N ILE A 3 -12.65 -41.88 35.85
CA ILE A 3 -13.05 -42.80 34.75
C ILE A 3 -13.81 -41.91 33.69
N LEU A 4 -14.07 -42.47 32.49
CA LEU A 4 -15.19 -42.23 31.54
C LEU A 4 -15.00 -41.29 30.33
N GLN A 5 -14.57 -41.90 29.22
CA GLN A 5 -15.01 -41.62 27.86
C GLN A 5 -16.40 -42.21 27.61
N LEU A 6 -17.23 -41.52 26.82
CA LEU A 6 -18.40 -42.09 26.15
C LEU A 6 -18.35 -41.76 24.64
N ARG A 7 -18.25 -42.81 23.81
CA ARG A 7 -18.84 -42.92 22.45
C ARG A 7 -20.35 -43.19 22.62
N VAL A 8 -21.26 -42.96 21.66
CA VAL A 8 -21.50 -43.57 20.31
C VAL A 8 -22.68 -42.77 19.65
N PRO A 9 -23.30 -43.10 18.49
CA PRO A 9 -22.88 -43.69 17.20
C PRO A 9 -23.29 -42.86 15.95
N THR A 10 -22.72 -43.29 14.82
CA THR A 10 -23.13 -43.06 13.42
C THR A 10 -24.41 -43.81 13.03
N GLU A 11 -25.25 -43.24 12.17
CA GLU A 11 -26.11 -44.00 11.26
C GLU A 11 -26.06 -43.47 9.82
N LYS A 12 -25.97 -44.44 8.91
CA LYS A 12 -26.05 -44.31 7.46
C LYS A 12 -27.50 -44.45 7.03
N SER A 13 -27.90 -43.70 6.00
CA SER A 13 -28.88 -44.19 5.04
C SER A 13 -28.58 -43.61 3.67
N GLY A 14 -28.43 -44.50 2.70
CA GLY A 14 -28.44 -44.19 1.28
C GLY A 14 -29.12 -45.36 0.58
N LEU A 15 -29.94 -45.07 -0.44
CA LEU A 15 -30.12 -45.88 -1.65
C LEU A 15 -31.20 -45.28 -2.58
N PHE A 16 -31.02 -45.59 -3.86
CA PHE A 16 -31.82 -45.31 -5.07
C PHE A 16 -31.66 -43.91 -5.68
N GLY A 17 -31.35 -43.73 -6.97
CA GLY A 17 -31.20 -44.67 -8.09
C GLY A 17 -31.01 -43.85 -9.38
N ALA A 18 -30.24 -44.41 -10.31
CA ALA A 18 -29.85 -43.80 -11.59
C ALA A 18 -31.00 -43.56 -12.56
N ASN A 19 -30.87 -42.59 -13.47
CA ASN A 19 -30.88 -42.91 -14.90
C ASN A 19 -30.36 -41.81 -15.82
N ALA A 20 -29.79 -42.28 -16.92
CA ALA A 20 -29.14 -41.57 -18.01
C ALA A 20 -30.12 -40.90 -18.99
N GLY A 21 -29.60 -39.97 -19.78
CA GLY A 21 -30.27 -39.46 -20.99
C GLY A 21 -29.49 -38.31 -21.60
N GLY A 22 -28.59 -38.61 -22.54
CA GLY A 22 -28.02 -37.62 -23.45
C GLY A 22 -29.01 -37.19 -24.52
N ILE A 23 -28.69 -36.10 -25.25
CA ILE A 23 -28.86 -35.93 -26.70
C ILE A 23 -28.39 -34.51 -27.10
N VAL A 24 -27.39 -34.49 -27.98
CA VAL A 24 -27.24 -33.70 -29.22
C VAL A 24 -27.55 -32.19 -29.19
N GLY A 25 -26.47 -31.40 -29.31
CA GLY A 25 -26.13 -30.59 -30.48
C GLY A 25 -27.15 -29.63 -31.07
N MET A 26 -26.82 -28.33 -31.07
CA MET A 26 -27.08 -27.46 -32.21
C MET A 26 -26.10 -26.28 -32.23
N LYS A 27 -25.24 -26.28 -33.25
CA LYS A 27 -24.62 -25.08 -33.81
C LYS A 27 -25.73 -24.21 -34.40
N ASN A 28 -25.59 -22.89 -34.32
CA ASN A 28 -25.93 -22.04 -35.45
C ASN A 28 -25.14 -20.73 -35.39
N ASP A 29 -24.32 -20.57 -36.41
CA ASP A 29 -23.74 -19.33 -36.87
C ASP A 29 -24.86 -18.34 -37.26
N SER A 30 -24.66 -17.05 -37.01
CA SER A 30 -24.96 -16.03 -38.02
C SER A 30 -24.20 -14.74 -37.72
N ALA A 31 -23.21 -14.49 -38.57
CA ALA A 31 -22.74 -13.17 -38.88
C ALA A 31 -23.83 -12.44 -39.69
N SER A 32 -24.04 -11.16 -39.43
CA SER A 32 -24.56 -10.19 -40.42
C SER A 32 -24.30 -8.77 -39.95
N SER A 33 -23.38 -8.14 -40.66
CA SER A 33 -23.12 -6.72 -40.78
C SER A 33 -24.37 -5.86 -41.00
N CYS A 34 -24.37 -4.64 -40.45
CA CYS A 34 -24.95 -3.50 -41.17
C CYS A 34 -24.27 -2.19 -40.75
N LEU A 35 -23.39 -1.70 -41.62
CA LEU A 35 -23.00 -0.29 -41.68
C LEU A 35 -24.23 0.54 -42.06
N ARG A 36 -24.47 1.68 -41.40
CA ARG A 36 -24.85 2.93 -42.09
C ARG A 36 -24.32 4.16 -41.35
N GLN A 37 -23.53 4.92 -42.11
CA GLN A 37 -23.11 6.30 -41.87
C GLN A 37 -24.27 7.30 -42.03
N ARG A 38 -23.96 8.54 -41.62
CA ARG A 38 -24.56 9.87 -41.97
C ARG A 38 -25.39 10.47 -40.86
N ALA A 39 -25.36 11.77 -40.60
CA ALA A 39 -24.52 12.89 -41.01
C ALA A 39 -24.88 14.06 -40.08
N TRP A 40 -23.94 14.97 -39.89
CA TRP A 40 -24.11 16.24 -39.20
C TRP A 40 -25.12 17.16 -39.90
N VAL A 41 -25.96 17.87 -39.14
CA VAL A 41 -26.64 19.08 -39.58
C VAL A 41 -26.48 20.15 -38.51
N ILE A 42 -25.79 21.22 -38.88
CA ILE A 42 -25.69 22.51 -38.20
C ILE A 42 -26.81 23.39 -38.80
N CYS A 43 -27.64 23.99 -37.96
CA CYS A 43 -28.49 25.13 -38.36
C CYS A 43 -28.33 26.25 -37.34
N ALA A 44 -27.64 27.31 -37.76
CA ALA A 44 -27.68 28.63 -37.15
C ALA A 44 -28.74 29.46 -37.88
N SER A 45 -29.53 30.24 -37.13
CA SER A 45 -30.37 31.29 -37.69
C SER A 45 -30.45 32.46 -36.72
N LEU A 46 -29.75 33.53 -37.09
CA LEU A 46 -29.94 34.91 -36.66
C LEU A 46 -31.16 35.49 -37.40
N GLY A 47 -31.97 36.30 -36.73
CA GLY A 47 -33.04 37.09 -37.31
C GLY A 47 -33.59 38.11 -36.31
N LEU A 48 -33.27 39.38 -36.56
CA LEU A 48 -33.57 40.57 -35.75
C LEU A 48 -34.87 41.26 -36.23
N ILE A 49 -35.23 42.35 -35.53
CA ILE A 49 -36.31 43.36 -35.77
C ILE A 49 -37.62 42.99 -35.03
N GLY A 50 -38.21 43.81 -34.15
CA GLY A 50 -38.03 45.21 -33.79
C GLY A 50 -39.44 45.81 -33.56
N ALA A 51 -39.75 46.27 -32.34
CA ALA A 51 -40.97 47.05 -32.09
C ALA A 51 -40.74 48.00 -30.90
N ILE A 52 -41.04 49.28 -31.17
CA ILE A 52 -40.87 50.45 -30.33
C ILE A 52 -42.15 50.63 -29.49
N GLY A 53 -42.02 50.86 -28.18
CA GLY A 53 -43.13 51.20 -27.29
C GLY A 53 -42.64 51.93 -26.03
N ASN A 54 -43.26 53.07 -25.73
CA ASN A 54 -42.91 54.08 -24.73
C ASN A 54 -42.67 53.56 -23.29
N PRO A 55 -41.81 54.22 -22.48
CA PRO A 55 -41.63 53.88 -21.07
C PRO A 55 -42.65 54.63 -20.21
N THR A 56 -43.55 53.88 -19.58
CA THR A 56 -44.35 54.38 -18.45
C THR A 56 -43.60 54.04 -17.16
N LEU A 57 -43.19 55.07 -16.42
CA LEU A 57 -42.63 54.95 -15.07
C LEU A 57 -43.66 54.29 -14.14
N GLN A 58 -43.45 53.02 -13.81
CA GLN A 58 -44.04 52.38 -12.64
C GLN A 58 -42.95 52.20 -11.59
N ALA A 59 -43.18 52.80 -10.42
CA ALA A 59 -42.36 52.62 -9.24
C ALA A 59 -42.41 51.16 -8.80
N GLN A 60 -41.34 50.41 -9.04
CA GLN A 60 -41.14 49.09 -8.43
C GLN A 60 -40.67 49.28 -6.99
N THR A 61 -41.53 48.88 -6.07
CA THR A 61 -41.20 48.69 -4.66
C THR A 61 -40.12 47.62 -4.55
N ASN A 62 -38.93 48.00 -4.10
CA ASN A 62 -37.85 47.08 -3.75
C ASN A 62 -38.25 46.22 -2.55
N ALA A 63 -38.83 45.05 -2.79
CA ALA A 63 -38.81 43.96 -1.83
C ALA A 63 -37.40 43.33 -1.87
N PRO A 64 -36.73 43.10 -0.71
CA PRO A 64 -35.43 42.45 -0.72
C PRO A 64 -35.55 41.06 -1.33
N ALA A 65 -34.77 40.82 -2.38
CA ALA A 65 -34.65 39.51 -3.01
C ALA A 65 -34.27 38.49 -1.92
N ALA A 66 -35.14 37.50 -1.72
CA ALA A 66 -34.83 36.36 -0.89
C ALA A 66 -33.52 35.73 -1.40
N LEU A 67 -32.53 35.64 -0.51
CA LEU A 67 -31.29 34.91 -0.78
C LEU A 67 -31.65 33.52 -1.32
N PRO A 68 -31.00 33.03 -2.40
CA PRO A 68 -31.24 31.68 -2.86
C PRO A 68 -30.98 30.75 -1.68
N ALA A 69 -32.00 29.98 -1.32
CA ALA A 69 -31.89 28.94 -0.29
C ALA A 69 -30.66 28.11 -0.63
N ALA A 70 -29.72 28.02 0.32
CA ALA A 70 -28.54 27.19 0.18
C ALA A 70 -29.02 25.80 -0.28
N SER A 71 -28.59 25.40 -1.48
CA SER A 71 -28.77 24.04 -1.96
C SER A 71 -28.24 23.11 -0.88
N THR A 72 -29.12 22.44 -0.16
CA THR A 72 -28.74 21.35 0.74
C THR A 72 -28.16 20.28 -0.17
N ALA A 73 -26.84 20.28 -0.34
CA ALA A 73 -26.14 19.29 -1.13
C ALA A 73 -26.62 17.91 -0.68
N GLN A 74 -27.26 17.17 -1.60
CA GLN A 74 -27.77 15.84 -1.30
C GLN A 74 -26.59 14.96 -0.91
N VAL A 75 -26.51 14.57 0.37
CA VAL A 75 -25.45 13.71 0.89
C VAL A 75 -25.53 12.36 0.16
N ASP A 76 -24.43 11.97 -0.50
CA ASP A 76 -24.32 10.67 -1.16
C ASP A 76 -24.58 9.55 -0.13
N PRO A 77 -25.60 8.69 -0.32
CA PRO A 77 -25.92 7.63 0.61
C PRO A 77 -24.76 6.68 0.92
N LEU A 78 -23.85 6.47 -0.04
CA LEU A 78 -22.65 5.65 0.17
C LEU A 78 -21.70 6.32 1.16
N ASN A 79 -21.50 7.63 1.08
CA ASN A 79 -20.63 8.36 2.01
C ASN A 79 -21.17 8.25 3.45
N ALA A 80 -22.48 8.43 3.63
CA ALA A 80 -23.10 8.25 4.94
C ALA A 80 -22.98 6.80 5.47
N MET A 81 -22.98 5.80 4.58
CA MET A 81 -22.73 4.40 4.95
C MET A 81 -21.28 4.15 5.36
N VAL A 82 -20.32 4.74 4.65
CA VAL A 82 -18.90 4.72 4.97
C VAL A 82 -18.65 5.31 6.35
N ASP A 83 -19.20 6.50 6.63
CA ASP A 83 -19.03 7.17 7.93
C ASP A 83 -19.57 6.34 9.09
N ARG A 84 -20.79 5.80 8.95
CA ARG A 84 -21.38 4.91 9.96
C ARG A 84 -20.53 3.65 10.18
N THR A 85 -19.98 3.07 9.11
CA THR A 85 -19.17 1.86 9.18
C THR A 85 -17.83 2.11 9.86
N ILE A 86 -17.17 3.22 9.53
CA ILE A 86 -15.94 3.65 10.20
C ILE A 86 -16.22 3.84 11.70
N ALA A 87 -17.26 4.60 12.05
CA ALA A 87 -17.63 4.86 13.44
C ALA A 87 -18.00 3.58 14.22
N LEU A 88 -18.63 2.60 13.56
CA LEU A 88 -18.96 1.31 14.17
C LEU A 88 -17.69 0.47 14.40
N THR A 89 -16.87 0.31 13.37
CA THR A 89 -15.67 -0.55 13.40
C THR A 89 -14.63 -0.01 14.38
N SER A 90 -14.50 1.32 14.48
CA SER A 90 -13.56 1.99 15.39
C SER A 90 -13.84 1.75 16.88
N ARG A 91 -15.00 1.18 17.23
CA ARG A 91 -15.34 0.81 18.62
C ARG A 91 -14.68 -0.50 19.06
N ARG A 92 -14.01 -1.21 18.15
CA ARG A 92 -13.21 -2.38 18.49
C ARG A 92 -11.92 -1.91 19.14
N TYR A 93 -11.69 -2.31 20.38
CA TYR A 93 -10.45 -2.01 21.09
C TYR A 93 -9.53 -3.22 21.04
N LEU A 94 -8.24 -2.95 20.86
CA LEU A 94 -7.20 -3.92 21.19
C LEU A 94 -6.70 -3.63 22.60
N ASP A 95 -6.35 -4.69 23.31
CA ASP A 95 -5.68 -4.63 24.61
C ASP A 95 -4.17 -4.74 24.41
N ALA A 96 -3.42 -3.74 24.89
CA ALA A 96 -1.98 -3.62 24.74
C ALA A 96 -1.20 -4.72 25.48
N ASN A 97 -1.81 -5.37 26.47
CA ASN A 97 -1.21 -6.46 27.23
C ASN A 97 -1.55 -7.84 26.67
N ALA A 98 -2.57 -7.94 25.81
CA ALA A 98 -3.00 -9.20 25.19
C ALA A 98 -2.63 -9.31 23.70
N HIS A 99 -2.70 -8.20 22.96
CA HIS A 99 -2.46 -8.17 21.53
C HIS A 99 -1.00 -7.86 21.22
N THR A 100 -0.52 -8.41 20.12
CA THR A 100 0.87 -8.25 19.71
C THR A 100 1.12 -6.87 19.10
N PRO A 101 2.38 -6.42 19.06
CA PRO A 101 2.79 -5.24 18.31
C PRO A 101 2.27 -5.22 16.88
N TRP A 102 2.40 -6.34 16.18
CA TRP A 102 1.88 -6.48 14.82
C TRP A 102 0.38 -6.16 14.75
N GLN A 103 -0.43 -6.64 15.70
CA GLN A 103 -1.88 -6.38 15.71
C GLN A 103 -2.21 -4.90 16.02
N VAL A 104 -1.53 -4.32 17.01
CA VAL A 104 -1.76 -2.93 17.44
C VAL A 104 -1.36 -1.93 16.33
N LEU A 105 -0.25 -2.18 15.62
CA LEU A 105 0.16 -1.35 14.49
C LEU A 105 -0.90 -1.28 13.39
N HIS A 106 -1.58 -2.39 13.08
CA HIS A 106 -2.63 -2.36 12.06
C HIS A 106 -3.81 -1.47 12.48
N GLY A 107 -4.10 -1.31 13.77
CA GLY A 107 -5.08 -0.32 14.22
C GLY A 107 -4.67 1.12 13.92
N LEU A 108 -3.39 1.45 14.11
CA LEU A 108 -2.83 2.77 13.73
C LEU A 108 -2.94 3.03 12.23
N LEU A 109 -2.79 2.01 11.39
CA LEU A 109 -2.90 2.17 9.93
C LEU A 109 -4.20 2.87 9.53
N ALA A 110 -5.32 2.44 10.12
CA ALA A 110 -6.64 2.96 9.79
C ALA A 110 -7.02 4.19 10.62
N LEU A 111 -6.77 4.15 11.93
CA LEU A 111 -7.31 5.11 12.89
C LEU A 111 -6.30 6.17 13.32
N ARG A 112 -5.02 6.00 12.96
CA ARG A 112 -3.95 6.99 13.16
C ARG A 112 -3.92 7.46 14.62
N GLY A 113 -3.84 8.77 14.86
CA GLY A 113 -3.86 9.36 16.20
C GLY A 113 -5.13 9.12 17.00
N ASP A 114 -6.25 8.76 16.34
CA ASP A 114 -7.52 8.47 17.02
C ASP A 114 -7.59 7.01 17.52
N PHE A 115 -6.58 6.18 17.24
CA PHE A 115 -6.61 4.80 17.66
C PHE A 115 -6.43 4.66 19.18
N ILE A 116 -7.40 4.04 19.83
CA ILE A 116 -7.38 3.78 21.27
C ILE A 116 -7.12 2.31 21.54
N VAL A 117 -6.20 2.03 22.46
CA VAL A 117 -5.97 0.70 23.05
C VAL A 117 -6.31 0.70 24.53
N ARG A 118 -6.55 -0.51 25.07
CA ARG A 118 -6.67 -0.72 26.51
C ARG A 118 -5.32 -1.07 27.10
N ASP A 119 -4.86 -0.29 28.06
CA ASP A 119 -3.64 -0.53 28.84
C ASP A 119 -4.04 -0.65 30.32
N HIS A 120 -3.89 -1.84 30.91
CA HIS A 120 -4.33 -2.15 32.27
C HIS A 120 -5.78 -1.71 32.59
N GLY A 121 -6.68 -1.89 31.61
CA GLY A 121 -8.10 -1.52 31.72
C GLY A 121 -8.41 -0.04 31.44
N GLN A 122 -7.40 0.81 31.26
CA GLN A 122 -7.57 2.21 30.90
C GLN A 122 -7.51 2.39 29.38
N GLN A 123 -8.32 3.29 28.84
CA GLN A 123 -8.27 3.66 27.42
C GLN A 123 -7.20 4.73 27.21
N VAL A 124 -6.25 4.47 26.34
CA VAL A 124 -5.13 5.37 26.02
C VAL A 124 -4.94 5.47 24.51
N SER A 125 -4.40 6.60 24.05
CA SER A 125 -3.90 6.74 22.67
C SER A 125 -2.87 5.66 22.39
N ALA A 126 -3.10 4.86 21.35
CA ALA A 126 -2.17 3.81 20.94
C ALA A 126 -0.83 4.40 20.49
N LEU A 127 -0.89 5.54 19.78
CA LEU A 127 0.30 6.24 19.30
C LEU A 127 1.14 6.75 20.46
N ASP A 128 0.52 7.42 21.45
CA ASP A 128 1.24 7.94 22.61
C ASP A 128 1.79 6.80 23.47
N TRP A 129 0.99 5.74 23.65
CA TRP A 129 1.44 4.55 24.37
C TRP A 129 2.66 3.91 23.70
N ILE A 130 2.67 3.74 22.37
CA ILE A 130 3.82 3.23 21.61
C ILE A 130 5.01 4.16 21.78
N ALA A 131 4.80 5.47 21.60
CA ALA A 131 5.84 6.48 21.65
C ALA A 131 6.49 6.61 23.03
N GLU A 132 5.75 6.44 24.12
CA GLU A 132 6.28 6.67 25.47
C GLU A 132 6.77 5.39 26.15
N ARG A 133 6.07 4.27 25.95
CA ARG A 133 6.24 3.09 26.81
C ARG A 133 5.88 1.76 26.16
N GLY A 134 5.70 1.72 24.84
CA GLY A 134 5.28 0.53 24.10
C GLY A 134 6.18 -0.67 24.36
N LYS A 135 5.62 -1.72 24.97
CA LYS A 135 6.32 -2.97 25.30
C LYS A 135 5.43 -4.16 25.01
N PHE A 136 6.02 -5.26 24.59
CA PHE A 136 5.35 -6.55 24.47
C PHE A 136 6.19 -7.62 25.15
N ARG A 137 5.60 -8.31 26.13
CA ARG A 137 6.31 -9.31 26.96
C ARG A 137 7.63 -8.79 27.56
N GLY A 138 7.61 -7.53 28.01
CA GLY A 138 8.79 -6.86 28.60
C GLY A 138 9.79 -6.31 27.58
N VAL A 139 9.63 -6.61 26.30
CA VAL A 139 10.53 -6.14 25.22
C VAL A 139 10.02 -4.80 24.67
N PRO A 140 10.85 -3.75 24.62
CA PRO A 140 10.45 -2.45 24.08
C PRO A 140 10.24 -2.50 22.58
N TRP A 141 9.32 -1.68 22.09
CA TRP A 141 9.13 -1.50 20.65
C TRP A 141 10.18 -0.61 20.03
N ILE A 142 10.68 0.39 20.76
CA ILE A 142 11.61 1.39 20.25
C ILE A 142 13.02 1.01 20.65
N GLU A 143 13.90 0.84 19.65
CA GLU A 143 15.31 0.52 19.84
C GLU A 143 16.19 1.67 19.36
N ALA A 144 17.08 2.16 20.23
CA ALA A 144 18.20 3.01 19.79
C ALA A 144 19.23 2.16 19.04
N THR A 145 19.82 2.75 18.00
CA THR A 145 20.87 2.13 17.21
C THR A 145 22.02 3.13 17.02
N LYS A 146 23.15 2.67 16.48
CA LYS A 146 24.24 3.57 16.11
C LYS A 146 23.88 4.56 15.00
N ASP A 147 22.84 4.28 14.22
CA ASP A 147 22.44 5.08 13.05
C ASP A 147 21.12 5.86 13.29
N GLY A 148 20.67 5.98 14.55
CA GLY A 148 19.41 6.61 14.94
C GLY A 148 18.55 5.66 15.76
N GLY A 149 17.37 5.30 15.27
CA GLY A 149 16.56 4.24 15.90
C GLY A 149 15.69 3.47 14.95
N ARG A 150 15.04 2.45 15.49
CA ARG A 150 14.11 1.59 14.74
C ARG A 150 12.99 1.07 15.62
N ILE A 151 11.97 0.50 14.98
CA ILE A 151 11.01 -0.37 15.66
C ILE A 151 11.63 -1.78 15.78
N HIS A 152 11.31 -2.47 16.87
CA HIS A 152 11.84 -3.79 17.19
C HIS A 152 11.61 -4.76 16.04
N PRO A 153 12.66 -5.42 15.53
CA PRO A 153 12.58 -6.28 14.35
C PRO A 153 11.89 -7.62 14.65
N TYR A 154 11.77 -8.47 13.63
CA TYR A 154 11.34 -9.85 13.81
C TYR A 154 12.17 -10.58 14.87
N ASN A 155 11.49 -11.22 15.82
CA ASN A 155 12.10 -11.89 16.97
C ASN A 155 12.12 -13.43 16.86
N GLY A 156 11.81 -13.99 15.68
CA GLY A 156 11.66 -15.45 15.51
C GLY A 156 10.23 -15.97 15.73
N THR A 157 9.31 -15.14 16.21
CA THR A 157 7.90 -15.54 16.40
C THR A 157 6.99 -14.77 15.44
N PRO A 158 6.29 -15.46 14.52
CA PRO A 158 5.39 -14.80 13.57
C PRO A 158 4.35 -13.92 14.25
N TYR A 159 4.14 -12.73 13.71
CA TYR A 159 3.13 -11.76 14.13
C TYR A 159 3.27 -11.23 15.57
N GLU A 160 4.41 -11.42 16.25
CA GLU A 160 4.68 -10.67 17.49
C GLU A 160 5.10 -9.24 17.14
N PHE A 161 6.25 -9.09 16.49
CA PHE A 161 6.77 -7.81 15.99
C PHE A 161 6.64 -7.71 14.47
N GLU A 162 7.25 -6.68 13.85
CA GLU A 162 7.27 -6.58 12.40
C GLU A 162 7.97 -7.79 11.76
N GLY A 163 7.34 -8.32 10.71
CA GLY A 163 7.91 -9.42 9.92
C GLY A 163 8.87 -8.93 8.85
N HIS A 164 8.82 -7.64 8.51
CA HIS A 164 9.57 -7.03 7.43
C HIS A 164 10.21 -5.74 7.93
N VAL A 165 11.42 -5.45 7.45
CA VAL A 165 12.16 -4.24 7.81
C VAL A 165 11.33 -3.00 7.48
N ASN A 166 11.17 -2.10 8.46
CA ASN A 166 10.44 -0.84 8.37
C ASN A 166 8.92 -0.96 8.19
N GLN A 167 8.33 -2.15 8.35
CA GLN A 167 6.87 -2.33 8.24
C GLN A 167 6.10 -1.45 9.22
N SER A 168 6.56 -1.39 10.47
CA SER A 168 5.91 -0.58 11.51
C SER A 168 6.00 0.91 11.19
N LEU A 169 7.16 1.37 10.72
CA LEU A 169 7.39 2.76 10.34
C LEU A 169 6.59 3.17 9.10
N ALA A 170 6.42 2.27 8.12
CA ALA A 170 5.54 2.48 6.98
C ALA A 170 4.09 2.69 7.42
N ILE A 171 3.60 1.89 8.36
CA ILE A 171 2.25 2.05 8.91
C ILE A 171 2.13 3.35 9.71
N ILE A 172 3.07 3.62 10.62
CA ILE A 172 3.11 4.86 11.43
C ILE A 172 3.22 6.10 10.55
N SER A 173 3.81 6.00 9.35
CA SER A 173 3.86 7.12 8.41
C SER A 173 2.47 7.63 8.03
N MET A 174 1.43 6.80 8.10
CA MET A 174 0.04 7.23 7.86
C MET A 174 -0.50 8.16 8.94
N CYS A 175 0.15 8.27 10.10
CA CYS A 175 -0.20 9.22 11.15
C CYS A 175 0.28 10.66 10.89
N ASN A 176 1.07 10.90 9.84
CA ASN A 176 1.61 12.23 9.48
C ASN A 176 2.41 12.90 10.61
N LEU A 177 3.19 12.14 11.37
CA LEU A 177 4.01 12.69 12.44
C LEU A 177 5.10 13.62 11.88
N PRO A 178 5.42 14.73 12.58
CA PRO A 178 6.54 15.57 12.19
C PRO A 178 7.88 14.87 12.44
N LEU A 179 8.95 15.34 11.79
CA LEU A 179 10.29 14.74 11.88
C LEU A 179 10.91 14.83 13.29
N ASP A 180 10.51 15.83 14.08
CA ASP A 180 10.93 16.02 15.46
C ASP A 180 10.08 15.23 16.48
N TYR A 181 9.05 14.50 16.03
CA TYR A 181 8.24 13.65 16.91
C TYR A 181 9.12 12.61 17.61
N GLU A 182 9.02 12.54 18.94
CA GLU A 182 9.89 11.70 19.77
C GLU A 182 9.26 10.36 20.15
N PHE A 183 10.10 9.33 20.13
CA PHE A 183 9.85 8.00 20.68
C PHE A 183 10.84 7.72 21.80
N LYS A 184 10.37 7.17 22.92
CA LYS A 184 11.17 6.81 24.08
C LYS A 184 11.59 5.36 23.99
N THR A 185 12.88 5.12 24.14
CA THR A 185 13.46 3.78 24.27
C THR A 185 13.28 3.24 25.70
N ALA A 186 13.62 1.97 25.93
CA ALA A 186 13.57 1.39 27.27
C ALA A 186 14.43 2.11 28.33
N SER A 187 15.52 2.78 27.92
CA SER A 187 16.38 3.57 28.82
C SER A 187 15.85 5.00 29.07
N GLY A 188 14.76 5.39 28.43
CA GLY A 188 14.22 6.76 28.47
C GLY A 188 14.86 7.72 27.46
N GLN A 189 15.83 7.28 26.66
CA GLN A 189 16.40 8.08 25.57
C GLN A 189 15.32 8.40 24.53
N SER A 190 15.23 9.67 24.11
CA SER A 190 14.45 10.13 22.96
C SER A 190 15.12 9.74 21.64
N ILE A 191 14.32 9.22 20.71
CA ILE A 191 14.64 9.04 19.30
C ILE A 191 13.61 9.79 18.47
N THR A 192 14.03 10.65 17.55
CA THR A 192 13.10 11.39 16.68
C THR A 192 12.70 10.59 15.45
N MET A 193 11.60 10.97 14.79
CA MET A 193 11.23 10.42 13.49
C MET A 193 12.33 10.66 12.42
N GLN A 194 13.04 11.79 12.46
CA GLN A 194 14.21 12.03 11.61
C GLN A 194 15.28 10.95 11.81
N GLN A 195 15.58 10.58 13.05
CA GLN A 195 16.55 9.52 13.35
C GLN A 195 16.07 8.13 12.90
N MET A 196 14.75 7.90 12.82
CA MET A 196 14.18 6.69 12.21
C MET A 196 14.38 6.68 10.69
N VAL A 197 14.20 7.83 10.04
CA VAL A 197 14.46 8.02 8.60
C VAL A 197 15.94 7.80 8.29
N ASP A 198 16.84 8.38 9.09
CA ASP A 198 18.29 8.23 8.93
C ASP A 198 18.72 6.77 9.06
N HIS A 199 18.23 6.08 10.09
CA HIS A 199 18.49 4.65 10.27
C HIS A 199 18.01 3.82 9.06
N ALA A 200 16.80 4.09 8.56
CA ALA A 200 16.25 3.40 7.39
C ALA A 200 17.10 3.65 6.13
N LYS A 201 17.52 4.89 5.87
CA LYS A 201 18.42 5.25 4.76
C LYS A 201 19.79 4.59 4.90
N LYS A 202 20.35 4.50 6.11
CA LYS A 202 21.67 3.89 6.35
C LYS A 202 21.66 2.36 6.27
N ASN A 203 20.54 1.72 6.56
CA ASN A 203 20.45 0.25 6.61
C ASN A 203 19.72 -0.37 5.40
N VAL A 204 19.24 0.45 4.45
CA VAL A 204 18.63 -0.03 3.21
C VAL A 204 19.62 -0.87 2.40
N ASN A 205 19.11 -1.99 1.84
CA ASN A 205 19.88 -2.94 1.06
C ASN A 205 18.96 -3.68 0.07
N SER A 206 19.53 -4.44 -0.86
CA SER A 206 18.76 -5.20 -1.86
C SER A 206 18.44 -6.65 -1.48
N LEU A 207 18.73 -7.07 -0.25
CA LEU A 207 18.47 -8.42 0.25
C LEU A 207 17.10 -8.53 0.95
N GLU A 208 16.57 -7.41 1.40
CA GLU A 208 15.29 -7.30 2.11
C GLU A 208 14.16 -6.84 1.17
N GLU A 209 12.91 -7.04 1.58
CA GLU A 209 11.77 -6.55 0.83
C GLU A 209 11.71 -5.00 0.84
N ILE A 210 11.76 -4.39 -0.34
CA ILE A 210 11.84 -2.92 -0.47
C ILE A 210 10.50 -2.21 -0.23
N THR A 211 9.37 -2.92 -0.32
CA THR A 211 7.99 -2.39 -0.21
C THR A 211 7.81 -1.43 0.97
N TRP A 212 8.19 -1.87 2.16
CA TRP A 212 7.95 -1.14 3.41
C TRP A 212 8.89 0.05 3.57
N THR A 213 10.15 -0.10 3.14
CA THR A 213 11.11 1.00 3.11
C THR A 213 10.68 2.07 2.12
N LEU A 214 10.23 1.68 0.92
CA LEU A 214 9.69 2.62 -0.07
C LEU A 214 8.48 3.37 0.49
N TRP A 215 7.51 2.67 1.10
CA TRP A 215 6.34 3.32 1.70
C TRP A 215 6.77 4.33 2.77
N PHE A 216 7.56 3.91 3.76
CA PHE A 216 8.02 4.78 4.83
C PHE A 216 8.75 6.02 4.30
N LEU A 217 9.76 5.83 3.45
CA LEU A 217 10.58 6.94 2.96
C LEU A 217 9.81 7.85 2.00
N SER A 218 8.81 7.35 1.26
CA SER A 218 7.97 8.20 0.39
C SER A 218 7.23 9.29 1.16
N ARG A 219 7.08 9.15 2.48
CA ARG A 219 6.52 10.19 3.33
C ARG A 219 7.53 11.28 3.68
N TYR A 220 8.77 10.90 3.96
CA TYR A 220 9.73 11.77 4.65
C TYR A 220 10.93 12.16 3.80
N VAL A 221 11.14 11.54 2.66
CA VAL A 221 12.32 11.74 1.80
C VAL A 221 11.89 12.37 0.50
N ASP A 222 12.68 13.33 0.01
CA ASP A 222 12.40 13.98 -1.26
C ASP A 222 12.55 12.99 -2.44
N GLN A 223 11.70 13.12 -3.45
CA GLN A 223 11.62 12.12 -4.53
C GLN A 223 12.82 12.14 -5.48
N ASP A 224 13.61 13.21 -5.48
CA ASP A 224 14.88 13.31 -6.22
C ASP A 224 16.09 12.99 -5.33
N GLU A 225 15.88 12.61 -4.08
CA GLU A 225 16.98 12.44 -3.12
C GLU A 225 17.82 11.19 -3.42
N GLU A 226 19.13 11.37 -3.28
CA GLU A 226 20.16 10.34 -3.36
C GLU A 226 20.99 10.33 -2.08
N TRP A 227 21.44 9.16 -1.64
CA TRP A 227 22.24 8.99 -0.42
C TRP A 227 23.14 7.75 -0.48
N MET A 228 24.06 7.66 0.49
CA MET A 228 24.91 6.47 0.70
C MET A 228 24.46 5.70 1.94
N ASN A 229 24.26 4.38 1.79
CA ASN A 229 24.01 3.48 2.92
C ASN A 229 25.30 3.17 3.71
N ASN A 230 25.22 2.31 4.72
CA ASN A 230 26.36 1.91 5.56
C ASN A 230 27.43 1.08 4.83
N ASP A 231 27.11 0.53 3.66
CA ASP A 231 28.03 -0.25 2.83
C ASP A 231 28.67 0.60 1.72
N ASP A 232 28.54 1.92 1.81
CA ASP A 232 28.95 2.89 0.79
C ASP A 232 28.33 2.58 -0.59
N GLU A 233 27.09 2.07 -0.60
CA GLU A 233 26.32 1.88 -1.84
C GLU A 233 25.44 3.11 -2.11
N PRO A 234 25.35 3.58 -3.37
CA PRO A 234 24.50 4.69 -3.74
C PRO A 234 23.03 4.25 -3.84
N TRP A 235 22.15 4.95 -3.15
CA TRP A 235 20.70 4.75 -3.14
C TRP A 235 19.98 6.02 -3.54
N SER A 236 18.76 5.87 -4.06
CA SER A 236 17.88 6.99 -4.38
C SER A 236 16.43 6.56 -4.27
N MET A 237 15.52 7.52 -4.12
CA MET A 237 14.08 7.24 -4.16
C MET A 237 13.68 6.57 -5.48
N GLU A 238 14.24 7.02 -6.61
CA GLU A 238 13.99 6.37 -7.91
C GLU A 238 14.49 4.90 -7.94
N ARG A 239 15.64 4.60 -7.31
CA ARG A 239 16.14 3.21 -7.22
C ARG A 239 15.16 2.32 -6.45
N LEU A 240 14.60 2.81 -5.32
CA LEU A 240 13.60 2.07 -4.55
C LEU A 240 12.35 1.77 -5.39
N VAL A 241 11.87 2.76 -6.14
CA VAL A 241 10.74 2.61 -7.06
C VAL A 241 11.05 1.57 -8.13
N ARG A 242 12.21 1.67 -8.80
CA ARG A 242 12.63 0.71 -9.83
C ARG A 242 12.67 -0.72 -9.30
N MET A 243 13.19 -0.92 -8.09
CA MET A 243 13.19 -2.22 -7.42
C MET A 243 11.77 -2.74 -7.16
N GLN A 244 10.87 -1.88 -6.67
CA GLN A 244 9.48 -2.26 -6.42
C GLN A 244 8.69 -2.52 -7.72
N VAL A 245 9.00 -1.80 -8.81
CA VAL A 245 8.46 -2.06 -10.15
C VAL A 245 8.91 -3.43 -10.64
N ALA A 246 10.16 -3.83 -10.41
CA ALA A 246 10.67 -5.15 -10.78
C ALA A 246 10.10 -6.29 -9.94
N ALA A 247 9.72 -6.03 -8.68
CA ALA A 247 9.19 -7.05 -7.77
C ALA A 247 7.86 -7.67 -8.25
N SER A 248 7.75 -9.01 -8.24
CA SER A 248 6.52 -9.70 -8.61
C SER A 248 5.49 -9.64 -7.49
N PRO A 249 4.23 -9.22 -7.75
CA PRO A 249 3.19 -9.26 -6.73
C PRO A 249 2.73 -10.69 -6.39
N TYR A 250 3.02 -11.68 -7.24
CA TYR A 250 2.52 -13.05 -7.08
C TYR A 250 3.20 -13.85 -5.97
N ASN A 251 4.40 -13.44 -5.56
CA ASN A 251 5.22 -14.12 -4.56
C ASN A 251 5.35 -13.33 -3.25
N ALA A 252 4.65 -12.19 -3.15
CA ALA A 252 4.70 -11.30 -2.00
C ALA A 252 3.60 -11.61 -0.97
N ALA A 253 3.84 -11.20 0.28
CA ALA A 253 2.83 -11.22 1.33
C ALA A 253 1.58 -10.43 0.91
N CYS A 254 0.40 -10.87 1.37
CA CYS A 254 -0.90 -10.28 1.03
C CYS A 254 -1.12 -10.09 -0.49
N GLY A 255 -0.52 -10.95 -1.33
CA GLY A 255 -0.67 -10.89 -2.78
C GLY A 255 -0.01 -9.68 -3.44
N GLY A 256 0.93 -9.00 -2.76
CA GLY A 256 1.66 -7.86 -3.29
C GLY A 256 0.87 -6.55 -3.32
N THR A 257 -0.27 -6.48 -2.64
CA THR A 257 -1.09 -5.26 -2.55
C THR A 257 -0.35 -4.13 -1.81
N HIS A 258 0.43 -4.43 -0.77
CA HIS A 258 1.30 -3.44 -0.11
C HIS A 258 2.33 -2.86 -1.09
N GLY A 259 2.83 -3.69 -2.02
CA GLY A 259 3.70 -3.23 -3.10
C GLY A 259 3.02 -2.27 -4.06
N MET A 260 1.74 -2.51 -4.40
CA MET A 260 0.94 -1.57 -5.20
C MET A 260 0.66 -0.29 -4.41
N PHE A 261 0.38 -0.39 -3.12
CA PHE A 261 0.17 0.75 -2.24
C PHE A 261 1.43 1.64 -2.21
N ALA A 262 2.60 1.07 -1.92
CA ALA A 262 3.87 1.78 -1.85
C ALA A 262 4.21 2.48 -3.18
N LEU A 263 4.00 1.80 -4.32
CA LEU A 263 4.18 2.41 -5.65
C LEU A 263 3.22 3.57 -5.89
N ALA A 264 1.93 3.40 -5.57
CA ALA A 264 0.93 4.45 -5.75
C ALA A 264 1.25 5.67 -4.88
N PHE A 265 1.66 5.43 -3.64
CA PHE A 265 2.01 6.45 -2.68
C PHE A 265 3.24 7.26 -3.14
N ALA A 266 4.33 6.57 -3.50
CA ALA A 266 5.54 7.20 -4.03
C ALA A 266 5.27 7.96 -5.34
N ARG A 267 4.56 7.33 -6.29
CA ARG A 267 4.20 7.92 -7.58
C ARG A 267 3.41 9.21 -7.40
N ASN A 268 2.45 9.22 -6.48
CA ASN A 268 1.61 10.40 -6.25
C ASN A 268 2.42 11.56 -5.66
N ALA A 269 3.37 11.28 -4.75
CA ALA A 269 4.29 12.29 -4.22
C ALA A 269 5.17 12.89 -5.33
N TYR A 270 5.74 12.04 -6.19
CA TYR A 270 6.52 12.50 -7.35
C TYR A 270 5.68 13.33 -8.33
N LEU A 271 4.48 12.86 -8.67
CA LEU A 271 3.58 13.57 -9.58
C LEU A 271 3.18 14.94 -9.01
N LYS A 272 2.93 15.03 -7.70
CA LYS A 272 2.62 16.29 -7.01
C LYS A 272 3.77 17.29 -7.14
N LYS A 273 5.02 16.83 -7.00
CA LYS A 273 6.22 17.67 -7.09
C LYS A 273 6.53 18.12 -8.52
N HIS A 274 6.51 17.20 -9.48
CA HIS A 274 7.03 17.45 -10.83
C HIS A 274 5.95 17.75 -11.88
N GLY A 275 4.67 17.51 -11.57
CA GLY A 275 3.55 17.70 -12.51
C GLY A 275 3.46 16.66 -13.63
N GLN A 276 4.49 15.83 -13.84
CA GLN A 276 4.52 14.78 -14.84
C GLN A 276 5.39 13.59 -14.41
N LEU A 277 5.05 12.40 -14.89
CA LEU A 277 5.81 11.17 -14.64
C LEU A 277 6.87 10.93 -15.72
N ARG A 278 8.05 10.46 -15.31
CA ARG A 278 9.16 10.05 -16.20
C ARG A 278 9.96 8.92 -15.54
N GLY A 279 10.80 8.22 -16.31
CA GLY A 279 11.69 7.18 -15.78
C GLY A 279 10.93 6.08 -15.00
N ALA A 280 11.49 5.65 -13.88
CA ALA A 280 10.90 4.59 -13.05
C ALA A 280 9.50 4.96 -12.50
N TRP A 281 9.20 6.25 -12.36
CA TRP A 281 7.91 6.74 -11.89
C TRP A 281 6.79 6.52 -12.92
N LEU A 282 7.11 6.63 -14.21
CA LEU A 282 6.18 6.29 -15.28
C LEU A 282 5.97 4.78 -15.36
N GLU A 283 7.03 3.98 -15.20
CA GLU A 283 6.93 2.52 -15.13
C GLU A 283 6.07 2.06 -13.95
N ALA A 284 6.18 2.75 -12.80
CA ALA A 284 5.32 2.53 -11.64
C ALA A 284 3.85 2.76 -11.98
N ASP A 285 3.50 3.87 -12.63
CA ASP A 285 2.12 4.12 -13.07
C ASP A 285 1.64 3.05 -14.05
N GLN A 286 2.45 2.68 -15.05
CA GLN A 286 2.08 1.63 -16.01
C GLN A 286 1.78 0.29 -15.31
N LYS A 287 2.58 -0.07 -14.29
CA LYS A 287 2.33 -1.26 -13.47
C LYS A 287 1.03 -1.14 -12.68
N LEU A 288 0.77 0.01 -12.06
CA LEU A 288 -0.48 0.27 -11.34
C LEU A 288 -1.69 0.17 -12.28
N GLN A 289 -1.66 0.82 -13.44
CA GLN A 289 -2.75 0.75 -14.43
C GLN A 289 -3.06 -0.68 -14.86
N ARG A 290 -2.02 -1.49 -15.09
CA ARG A 290 -2.18 -2.92 -15.40
C ARG A 290 -2.95 -3.65 -14.29
N TYR A 291 -2.54 -3.47 -13.04
CA TYR A 291 -3.18 -4.17 -11.91
C TYR A 291 -4.55 -3.58 -11.53
N ILE A 292 -4.83 -2.31 -11.85
CA ILE A 292 -6.17 -1.73 -11.71
C ILE A 292 -7.14 -2.47 -12.64
N VAL A 293 -6.76 -2.65 -13.91
CA VAL A 293 -7.58 -3.41 -14.87
C VAL A 293 -7.73 -4.87 -14.44
N THR A 294 -6.68 -5.49 -13.93
CA THR A 294 -6.75 -6.86 -13.38
C THR A 294 -7.75 -6.94 -12.21
N ALA A 295 -7.64 -6.03 -11.24
CA ALA A 295 -8.54 -5.98 -10.09
C ALA A 295 -10.00 -5.80 -10.50
N GLN A 296 -10.27 -4.87 -11.43
CA GLN A 296 -11.61 -4.64 -11.97
C GLN A 296 -12.16 -5.89 -12.68
N ARG A 297 -11.36 -6.54 -13.53
CA ARG A 297 -11.80 -7.75 -14.27
C ARG A 297 -12.04 -8.96 -13.38
N MET A 298 -11.33 -9.05 -12.26
CA MET A 298 -11.43 -10.16 -11.31
C MET A 298 -12.41 -9.89 -10.16
N GLN A 299 -13.03 -8.71 -10.10
CA GLN A 299 -14.03 -8.41 -9.08
C GLN A 299 -15.23 -9.35 -9.22
N ASN A 300 -15.69 -9.89 -8.09
CA ASN A 300 -16.83 -10.79 -8.04
C ASN A 300 -18.13 -10.02 -8.32
N ARG A 301 -19.18 -10.76 -8.70
CA ARG A 301 -20.49 -10.18 -9.04
C ARG A 301 -21.13 -9.39 -7.90
N ASP A 302 -20.81 -9.71 -6.65
CA ASP A 302 -21.29 -9.02 -5.46
C ASP A 302 -20.42 -7.82 -5.06
N GLY A 303 -19.39 -7.47 -5.84
CA GLY A 303 -18.45 -6.39 -5.54
C GLY A 303 -17.25 -6.78 -4.69
N SER A 304 -17.24 -7.96 -4.07
CA SER A 304 -16.06 -8.43 -3.34
C SER A 304 -14.88 -8.67 -4.29
N PHE A 305 -13.65 -8.55 -3.80
CA PHE A 305 -12.46 -8.80 -4.60
C PHE A 305 -11.99 -10.25 -4.52
N ALA A 306 -11.24 -10.67 -5.53
CA ALA A 306 -10.80 -12.05 -5.69
C ALA A 306 -9.97 -12.55 -4.51
N THR A 307 -10.33 -13.72 -3.97
CA THR A 307 -9.57 -14.40 -2.89
C THR A 307 -8.26 -15.05 -3.34
N LYS A 308 -7.85 -14.79 -4.58
CA LYS A 308 -6.57 -15.19 -5.15
C LYS A 308 -5.76 -13.99 -5.64
N TRP A 309 -6.07 -12.80 -5.13
CA TRP A 309 -5.37 -11.55 -5.42
C TRP A 309 -5.37 -11.26 -6.93
N PHE A 310 -4.18 -11.11 -7.52
CA PHE A 310 -3.97 -10.90 -8.94
C PHE A 310 -3.78 -12.21 -9.74
N LYS A 311 -3.74 -13.38 -9.09
CA LYS A 311 -3.40 -14.66 -9.76
C LYS A 311 -4.58 -15.18 -10.59
N SER A 312 -5.77 -15.14 -10.01
CA SER A 312 -6.99 -15.63 -10.63
C SER A 312 -8.21 -15.03 -9.94
N THR A 313 -9.38 -15.29 -10.49
CA THR A 313 -10.64 -15.11 -9.75
C THR A 313 -10.65 -16.01 -8.50
N GLY A 314 -11.49 -15.65 -7.53
CA GLY A 314 -11.73 -16.43 -6.32
C GLY A 314 -12.85 -15.79 -5.51
N TYR A 315 -13.70 -16.59 -4.89
CA TYR A 315 -14.86 -16.13 -4.13
C TYR A 315 -14.88 -16.79 -2.75
N SER A 316 -15.35 -16.05 -1.75
CA SER A 316 -15.57 -16.57 -0.40
C SER A 316 -16.79 -15.92 0.22
N THR A 317 -17.49 -16.70 1.03
CA THR A 317 -18.57 -16.24 1.92
C THR A 317 -18.09 -16.08 3.37
N ASP A 318 -16.85 -16.46 3.68
CA ASP A 318 -16.27 -16.20 5.01
C ASP A 318 -15.95 -14.72 5.16
N VAL A 319 -16.55 -14.08 6.16
CA VAL A 319 -16.40 -12.64 6.36
C VAL A 319 -14.95 -12.23 6.63
N SER A 320 -14.15 -13.07 7.31
CA SER A 320 -12.75 -12.73 7.62
C SER A 320 -11.89 -12.76 6.36
N GLU A 321 -12.09 -13.75 5.49
CA GLU A 321 -11.46 -13.80 4.18
C GLU A 321 -11.90 -12.61 3.33
N ARG A 322 -13.20 -12.33 3.24
CA ARG A 322 -13.72 -11.20 2.45
C ARG A 322 -13.12 -9.86 2.89
N LEU A 323 -13.06 -9.61 4.20
CA LEU A 323 -12.40 -8.42 4.77
C LEU A 323 -10.93 -8.39 4.40
N THR A 324 -10.23 -9.52 4.52
CA THR A 324 -8.81 -9.63 4.17
C THR A 324 -8.57 -9.29 2.70
N TYR A 325 -9.23 -9.97 1.77
CA TYR A 325 -8.96 -9.78 0.34
C TYR A 325 -9.52 -8.46 -0.18
N SER A 326 -10.78 -8.13 0.13
CA SER A 326 -11.41 -6.90 -0.36
C SER A 326 -10.83 -5.65 0.29
N GLY A 327 -10.46 -5.71 1.58
CA GLY A 327 -9.82 -4.61 2.28
C GLY A 327 -8.47 -4.25 1.66
N HIS A 328 -7.56 -5.22 1.54
CA HIS A 328 -6.25 -4.99 0.93
C HIS A 328 -6.38 -4.54 -0.54
N MET A 329 -7.31 -5.09 -1.31
CA MET A 329 -7.48 -4.72 -2.72
C MET A 329 -8.01 -3.30 -2.87
N LEU A 330 -9.00 -2.89 -2.06
CA LEU A 330 -9.51 -1.52 -2.10
C LEU A 330 -8.49 -0.51 -1.57
N GLU A 331 -7.74 -0.87 -0.54
CA GLU A 331 -6.77 0.03 0.10
C GLU A 331 -5.79 0.65 -0.91
N TRP A 332 -5.10 -0.18 -1.71
CA TRP A 332 -4.17 0.35 -2.70
C TRP A 332 -4.89 1.05 -3.87
N LEU A 333 -6.11 0.62 -4.22
CA LEU A 333 -6.93 1.28 -5.25
C LEU A 333 -7.31 2.70 -4.85
N MET A 334 -7.61 2.95 -3.56
CA MET A 334 -7.95 4.28 -3.06
C MET A 334 -6.78 5.27 -3.15
N VAL A 335 -5.54 4.76 -3.15
CA VAL A 335 -4.34 5.57 -3.38
C VAL A 335 -4.00 5.69 -4.86
N ALA A 336 -4.20 4.62 -5.63
CA ALA A 336 -3.75 4.57 -7.03
C ALA A 336 -4.70 5.25 -8.03
N LEU A 337 -6.00 5.25 -7.75
CA LEU A 337 -7.01 5.81 -8.66
C LEU A 337 -7.06 7.34 -8.57
N PRO A 338 -7.20 8.05 -9.70
CA PRO A 338 -7.56 9.46 -9.65
C PRO A 338 -8.98 9.61 -9.08
N LYS A 339 -9.22 10.71 -8.35
CA LYS A 339 -10.49 11.00 -7.67
C LYS A 339 -11.73 10.83 -8.56
N SER A 340 -11.65 11.20 -9.84
CA SER A 340 -12.75 11.06 -10.81
C SER A 340 -13.20 9.62 -11.04
N ARG A 341 -12.32 8.62 -10.83
CA ARG A 341 -12.65 7.21 -11.00
C ARG A 341 -13.27 6.57 -9.76
N LEU A 342 -13.28 7.26 -8.62
CA LEU A 342 -13.91 6.75 -7.40
C LEU A 342 -15.45 6.69 -7.50
N SER A 343 -16.04 7.43 -8.44
CA SER A 343 -17.47 7.34 -8.76
C SER A 343 -17.82 6.17 -9.69
N GLU A 344 -16.83 5.43 -10.22
CA GLU A 344 -17.11 4.28 -11.08
C GLU A 344 -17.85 3.19 -10.29
N GLN A 345 -18.85 2.57 -10.94
CA GLN A 345 -19.77 1.65 -10.27
C GLN A 345 -19.06 0.48 -9.59
N TRP A 346 -18.02 -0.09 -10.21
CA TRP A 346 -17.28 -1.22 -9.66
C TRP A 346 -16.53 -0.87 -8.36
N ILE A 347 -16.03 0.38 -8.24
CA ILE A 347 -15.46 0.88 -6.99
C ILE A 347 -16.55 1.08 -5.94
N ARG A 348 -17.63 1.78 -6.30
CA ARG A 348 -18.73 2.07 -5.37
C ARG A 348 -19.37 0.80 -4.80
N VAL A 349 -19.60 -0.21 -5.63
CA VAL A 349 -20.12 -1.51 -5.19
C VAL A 349 -19.08 -2.24 -4.33
N GLY A 350 -17.79 -2.18 -4.68
CA GLY A 350 -16.72 -2.72 -3.83
C GLY A 350 -16.69 -2.10 -2.43
N VAL A 351 -16.75 -0.77 -2.34
CA VAL A 351 -16.80 -0.01 -1.08
C VAL A 351 -18.06 -0.36 -0.30
N GLN A 352 -19.22 -0.40 -0.95
CA GLN A 352 -20.49 -0.76 -0.32
C GLN A 352 -20.45 -2.19 0.26
N THR A 353 -19.91 -3.15 -0.49
CA THR A 353 -19.75 -4.53 -0.06
C THR A 353 -18.80 -4.63 1.13
N LEU A 354 -17.69 -3.91 1.12
CA LEU A 354 -16.77 -3.86 2.26
C LEU A 354 -17.44 -3.26 3.50
N CYS A 355 -18.27 -2.23 3.34
CA CYS A 355 -19.06 -1.68 4.44
C CYS A 355 -20.02 -2.72 5.03
N ASN A 356 -20.74 -3.46 4.17
CA ASN A 356 -21.63 -4.54 4.62
C ASN A 356 -20.87 -5.63 5.38
N ASP A 357 -19.72 -6.08 4.85
CA ASP A 357 -18.90 -7.10 5.48
C ASP A 357 -18.40 -6.65 6.87
N LEU A 358 -17.97 -5.39 7.00
CA LEU A 358 -17.55 -4.81 8.28
C LEU A 358 -18.70 -4.74 9.29
N VAL A 359 -19.88 -4.27 8.87
CA VAL A 359 -21.08 -4.21 9.70
C VAL A 359 -21.52 -5.61 10.14
N GLN A 360 -21.54 -6.57 9.23
CA GLN A 360 -21.88 -7.96 9.53
C GLN A 360 -20.88 -8.58 10.51
N SER A 361 -19.60 -8.27 10.35
CA SER A 361 -18.55 -8.77 11.22
C SER A 361 -18.60 -8.16 12.62
N ALA A 362 -19.28 -7.04 12.86
CA ALA A 362 -19.11 -6.18 14.04
C ALA A 362 -19.22 -6.88 15.41
N ARG A 363 -19.94 -8.01 15.47
CA ARG A 363 -20.10 -8.83 16.69
C ARG A 363 -19.32 -10.15 16.67
N VAL A 364 -18.57 -10.40 15.61
CA VAL A 364 -17.72 -11.58 15.45
C VAL A 364 -16.31 -11.24 15.98
N PRO A 365 -15.77 -12.06 16.90
CA PRO A 365 -14.37 -11.97 17.28
C PRO A 365 -13.47 -12.15 16.06
N ILE A 366 -12.54 -11.22 15.86
CA ILE A 366 -11.52 -11.30 14.81
C ILE A 366 -10.18 -11.30 15.55
N ASP A 367 -9.47 -12.42 15.46
CA ASP A 367 -8.26 -12.69 16.24
C ASP A 367 -7.06 -13.06 15.36
N GLY A 368 -5.90 -13.16 16.01
CA GLY A 368 -4.63 -13.51 15.36
C GLY A 368 -4.33 -12.63 14.14
N LYS A 369 -3.92 -13.28 13.04
CA LYS A 369 -3.56 -12.61 11.78
C LYS A 369 -4.74 -11.93 11.06
N LYS A 370 -5.99 -12.30 11.39
CA LYS A 370 -7.19 -11.74 10.73
C LYS A 370 -7.44 -10.28 11.13
N VAL A 371 -6.90 -9.85 12.27
CA VAL A 371 -6.94 -8.46 12.73
C VAL A 371 -6.32 -7.51 11.68
N GLY A 372 -5.24 -7.92 11.01
CA GLY A 372 -4.65 -7.12 9.96
C GLY A 372 -5.60 -6.88 8.79
N GLY A 373 -6.29 -7.94 8.31
CA GLY A 373 -7.29 -7.83 7.26
C GLY A 373 -8.45 -6.90 7.60
N LEU A 374 -8.93 -6.94 8.86
CA LEU A 374 -9.96 -6.04 9.37
C LEU A 374 -9.54 -4.57 9.28
N TYR A 375 -8.33 -4.24 9.74
CA TYR A 375 -7.88 -2.85 9.74
C TYR A 375 -7.46 -2.36 8.36
N HIS A 376 -6.96 -3.22 7.46
CA HIS A 376 -6.80 -2.86 6.04
C HIS A 376 -8.14 -2.54 5.39
N ALA A 377 -9.21 -3.28 5.72
CA ALA A 377 -10.56 -2.95 5.29
C ALA A 377 -11.04 -1.60 5.83
N LEU A 378 -10.81 -1.33 7.11
CA LEU A 378 -11.15 -0.03 7.70
C LEU A 378 -10.35 1.11 7.07
N HIS A 379 -9.05 0.92 6.84
CA HIS A 379 -8.18 1.91 6.22
C HIS A 379 -8.61 2.22 4.78
N ALA A 380 -9.01 1.22 4.00
CA ALA A 380 -9.57 1.45 2.66
C ALA A 380 -10.80 2.39 2.70
N LEU A 381 -11.69 2.22 3.69
CA LEU A 381 -12.84 3.12 3.86
C LEU A 381 -12.43 4.53 4.30
N VAL A 382 -11.44 4.64 5.18
CA VAL A 382 -10.87 5.94 5.60
C VAL A 382 -10.30 6.65 4.38
N LEU A 383 -9.45 6.00 3.59
CA LEU A 383 -8.88 6.58 2.36
C LEU A 383 -9.96 6.99 1.35
N TYR A 384 -10.99 6.17 1.14
CA TYR A 384 -12.12 6.55 0.27
C TYR A 384 -12.78 7.84 0.77
N ARG A 385 -13.11 7.91 2.07
CA ARG A 385 -13.73 9.08 2.70
C ARG A 385 -12.89 10.35 2.50
N GLU A 386 -11.59 10.28 2.74
CA GLU A 386 -10.66 11.40 2.59
C GLU A 386 -10.61 11.92 1.15
N GLN A 387 -10.71 11.03 0.17
CA GLN A 387 -10.68 11.41 -1.24
C GLN A 387 -12.01 12.05 -1.69
N VAL A 388 -13.15 11.51 -1.26
CA VAL A 388 -14.47 11.98 -1.73
C VAL A 388 -15.01 13.17 -0.92
N ASN A 389 -14.57 13.33 0.34
CA ASN A 389 -14.98 14.44 1.20
C ASN A 389 -13.75 15.23 1.72
N PRO A 390 -13.51 16.46 1.23
CA PRO A 390 -12.43 17.32 1.68
C PRO A 390 -12.41 17.66 3.18
N GLU A 391 -13.56 17.59 3.88
CA GLU A 391 -13.62 17.83 5.33
C GLU A 391 -12.80 16.83 6.13
N TYR A 392 -12.61 15.63 5.59
CA TYR A 392 -11.80 14.58 6.19
C TYR A 392 -10.39 14.53 5.64
N ALA A 393 -9.99 15.45 4.75
CA ALA A 393 -8.64 15.43 4.18
C ALA A 393 -7.60 15.42 5.32
N PRO A 394 -6.56 14.57 5.23
CA PRO A 394 -5.53 14.54 6.24
C PRO A 394 -4.90 15.93 6.38
N GLY A 395 -4.42 16.24 7.59
CA GLY A 395 -3.62 17.43 7.83
C GLY A 395 -2.40 17.51 6.89
N PRO A 396 -1.71 18.67 6.86
CA PRO A 396 -0.57 18.85 5.97
C PRO A 396 0.43 17.72 6.13
N ALA A 397 1.06 17.32 5.01
CA ALA A 397 2.17 16.38 5.07
C ALA A 397 3.30 16.99 5.92
N PRO A 398 4.04 16.17 6.69
CA PRO A 398 5.19 16.64 7.42
C PRO A 398 6.25 17.22 6.47
N GLU A 399 7.13 18.04 7.03
CA GLU A 399 8.32 18.50 6.34
C GLU A 399 9.19 17.31 5.90
N LEU A 400 9.91 17.47 4.79
CA LEU A 400 10.82 16.46 4.28
C LEU A 400 12.14 16.53 5.06
N ALA A 401 12.76 15.37 5.23
CA ALA A 401 14.07 15.25 5.84
C ALA A 401 15.07 16.06 5.03
N ALA A 402 15.96 16.78 5.72
CA ALA A 402 17.02 17.53 5.07
C ALA A 402 17.89 16.58 4.24
N SER A 403 18.23 17.01 3.01
CA SER A 403 19.13 16.24 2.16
C SER A 403 20.49 16.11 2.83
N SER A 404 21.08 14.92 2.75
CA SER A 404 22.46 14.67 3.21
C SER A 404 23.50 15.56 2.50
N ASN A 405 23.14 16.15 1.36
CA ASN A 405 23.98 17.06 0.58
C ASN A 405 23.92 18.53 1.05
N ASP A 406 22.85 18.96 1.74
CA ASP A 406 22.74 20.35 2.22
C ASP A 406 23.64 20.61 3.44
N SER A 407 23.94 19.56 4.23
CA SER A 407 24.79 19.66 5.42
C SER A 407 26.28 19.91 5.12
N GLN A 408 26.70 19.99 3.86
CA GLN A 408 28.08 20.35 3.47
C GLN A 408 28.23 21.77 2.91
N SER A 409 27.14 22.54 2.75
CA SER A 409 27.24 23.88 2.12
C SER A 409 27.47 25.05 3.09
N ASP A 410 27.21 24.88 4.40
CA ASP A 410 27.33 25.96 5.40
C ASP A 410 28.59 25.92 6.28
N ALA A 411 29.52 25.01 6.00
CA ALA A 411 30.80 24.93 6.70
C ALA A 411 31.96 24.89 5.69
N VAL A 412 32.38 26.07 5.22
CA VAL A 412 33.77 26.57 5.11
C VAL A 412 33.73 27.85 4.26
N SER A 413 33.55 28.98 4.92
CA SER A 413 34.04 30.26 4.41
C SER A 413 35.16 30.71 5.36
N ALA A 414 36.37 30.24 5.08
CA ALA A 414 37.60 30.77 5.69
C ALA A 414 38.72 30.71 4.65
N ASN A 415 39.07 31.89 4.17
CA ASN A 415 40.12 32.20 3.20
C ASN A 415 41.48 31.53 3.49
N HIS A 416 42.07 30.88 2.49
CA HIS A 416 43.47 31.14 2.10
C HIS A 416 43.76 30.71 0.65
N PRO A 417 44.71 31.39 -0.04
CA PRO A 417 44.74 31.51 -1.49
C PRO A 417 45.38 30.32 -2.20
N MET A 418 44.80 30.03 -3.35
CA MET A 418 45.21 29.02 -4.32
C MET A 418 46.57 29.38 -4.93
N ARG A 419 47.57 28.49 -4.77
CA ARG A 419 48.84 28.56 -5.52
C ARG A 419 48.65 27.82 -6.84
N VAL A 420 48.79 28.57 -7.93
CA VAL A 420 48.72 28.10 -9.32
C VAL A 420 49.85 27.10 -9.60
N ALA A 421 49.50 25.98 -10.23
CA ALA A 421 50.41 25.21 -11.07
C ALA A 421 49.63 24.72 -12.31
N GLU A 422 50.11 25.13 -13.47
CA GLU A 422 49.58 24.83 -14.81
C GLU A 422 49.62 23.35 -15.18
N ALA A 423 48.75 23.02 -16.13
CA ALA A 423 48.62 21.75 -16.83
C ALA A 423 49.89 21.35 -17.61
N PRO A 424 49.91 20.13 -18.17
CA PRO A 424 49.55 20.08 -19.58
C PRO A 424 48.61 18.95 -19.98
N GLN A 425 47.86 19.25 -21.03
CA GLN A 425 47.01 18.38 -21.82
C GLN A 425 47.82 17.31 -22.55
N SER A 426 47.24 16.12 -22.75
CA SER A 426 47.59 15.27 -23.89
C SER A 426 46.37 14.49 -24.41
N GLU A 427 46.36 14.36 -25.71
CA GLU A 427 45.27 14.02 -26.62
C GLU A 427 44.80 12.55 -26.62
N SER A 428 43.66 12.40 -27.31
CA SER A 428 42.92 11.23 -27.77
C SER A 428 43.69 9.95 -28.14
N ALA A 429 43.06 8.79 -27.91
CA ALA A 429 43.00 7.73 -28.92
C ALA A 429 41.79 6.80 -28.72
N SER A 430 41.00 6.68 -29.78
CA SER A 430 39.96 5.69 -30.06
C SER A 430 40.60 4.32 -30.34
N THR A 431 40.03 3.22 -29.81
CA THR A 431 40.09 1.90 -30.48
C THR A 431 38.95 0.99 -30.01
N GLN A 432 38.02 0.66 -30.91
CA GLN A 432 37.25 -0.60 -30.87
C GLN A 432 38.08 -1.73 -31.52
N PRO A 433 37.81 -3.00 -31.17
CA PRO A 433 37.54 -3.94 -32.25
C PRO A 433 36.37 -4.91 -31.98
N GLN A 434 35.44 -4.86 -32.93
CA GLN A 434 34.83 -5.93 -33.73
C GLN A 434 34.40 -7.31 -33.17
N ILE A 435 33.24 -7.66 -33.71
CA ILE A 435 32.41 -8.86 -33.65
C ILE A 435 32.93 -9.98 -34.58
N VAL A 436 32.87 -11.23 -34.12
CA VAL A 436 32.73 -12.48 -34.91
C VAL A 436 31.87 -13.40 -34.03
N GLY A 437 30.87 -14.18 -34.43
CA GLY A 437 30.31 -14.61 -35.70
C GLY A 437 29.48 -15.89 -35.38
N SER A 438 28.28 -15.94 -35.92
CA SER A 438 27.15 -16.83 -35.57
C SER A 438 27.36 -18.33 -35.86
N ARG A 439 26.60 -19.21 -35.17
CA ARG A 439 26.00 -20.46 -35.72
C ARG A 439 24.81 -20.93 -34.85
N THR A 440 23.79 -21.45 -35.52
CA THR A 440 22.40 -21.73 -35.08
C THR A 440 22.18 -23.26 -34.87
N PRO A 441 20.94 -23.79 -34.68
CA PRO A 441 20.39 -24.29 -33.41
C PRO A 441 20.18 -25.82 -33.36
N GLU A 442 20.01 -26.44 -32.18
CA GLU A 442 19.26 -27.71 -32.10
C GLU A 442 18.71 -28.09 -30.70
N ALA A 443 17.51 -28.68 -30.75
CA ALA A 443 16.87 -29.66 -29.88
C ALA A 443 16.43 -29.31 -28.43
N THR A 444 15.11 -29.19 -28.29
CA THR A 444 14.30 -29.58 -27.11
C THR A 444 14.52 -31.04 -26.69
N PRO A 445 14.31 -31.35 -25.40
CA PRO A 445 13.53 -32.55 -25.09
C PRO A 445 12.39 -32.33 -24.10
N GLU A 446 11.47 -33.28 -24.17
CA GLU A 446 10.14 -33.35 -23.62
C GLU A 446 10.03 -33.39 -22.09
N THR A 447 8.84 -32.95 -21.68
CA THR A 447 8.20 -33.02 -20.38
C THR A 447 7.95 -34.45 -19.89
N THR A 448 8.17 -34.67 -18.59
CA THR A 448 7.45 -35.70 -17.80
C THR A 448 6.81 -35.04 -16.57
N PRO A 449 5.58 -35.43 -16.18
CA PRO A 449 4.80 -34.72 -15.17
C PRO A 449 5.15 -35.20 -13.74
N ALA A 450 5.32 -34.25 -12.83
CA ALA A 450 5.43 -34.50 -11.39
C ALA A 450 4.03 -34.58 -10.74
N PRO A 451 3.86 -35.35 -9.64
CA PRO A 451 2.56 -35.75 -9.11
C PRO A 451 1.82 -34.61 -8.39
N THR A 452 0.49 -34.62 -8.51
CA THR A 452 -0.46 -33.76 -7.79
C THR A 452 -0.39 -33.97 -6.27
N PRO A 453 -0.28 -32.90 -5.45
CA PRO A 453 -0.58 -32.97 -4.03
C PRO A 453 -2.06 -32.65 -3.75
N ASN A 454 -2.60 -33.45 -2.83
CA ASN A 454 -3.93 -33.41 -2.26
C ASN A 454 -4.45 -32.00 -1.90
N ALA A 455 -5.73 -31.78 -2.22
CA ALA A 455 -6.55 -30.72 -1.66
C ALA A 455 -6.88 -31.05 -0.20
N ASN A 456 -6.14 -30.43 0.74
CA ASN A 456 -6.56 -30.04 2.09
C ASN A 456 -5.32 -29.62 2.88
N GLY A 457 -5.08 -28.31 2.96
CA GLY A 457 -4.02 -27.74 3.78
C GLY A 457 -4.21 -26.24 3.88
N GLY A 458 -4.47 -25.75 5.09
CA GLY A 458 -4.53 -24.32 5.38
C GLY A 458 -3.22 -23.64 4.99
N PHE A 459 -3.33 -22.48 4.36
CA PHE A 459 -2.16 -21.75 3.86
C PHE A 459 -1.43 -21.06 5.01
N ASP A 460 -0.25 -21.59 5.33
CA ASP A 460 0.81 -20.83 5.97
C ASP A 460 1.39 -19.85 4.95
N VAL A 461 1.31 -18.56 5.28
CA VAL A 461 2.02 -17.50 4.57
C VAL A 461 3.48 -17.67 4.97
N ALA A 462 4.27 -18.28 4.08
CA ALA A 462 5.71 -18.39 4.29
C ALA A 462 6.32 -16.98 4.25
N MET A 463 6.73 -16.49 5.42
CA MET A 463 7.66 -15.37 5.54
C MET A 463 9.04 -15.83 5.02
N PRO A 464 9.83 -14.97 4.36
CA PRO A 464 11.13 -15.37 3.87
C PRO A 464 12.04 -15.79 5.02
N ILE A 465 12.59 -16.99 4.93
CA ILE A 465 13.66 -17.47 5.80
C ILE A 465 14.87 -16.57 5.55
N ARG A 466 15.38 -15.90 6.59
CA ARG A 466 16.63 -15.12 6.52
C ARG A 466 17.76 -16.02 6.01
N ILE A 467 18.36 -15.64 4.87
CA ILE A 467 19.68 -16.14 4.42
C ILE A 467 20.80 -15.46 5.25
N SER A 468 20.61 -15.28 6.56
CA SER A 468 21.61 -14.63 7.43
C SER A 468 22.54 -15.61 8.11
N GLU A 469 22.21 -16.92 8.13
CA GLU A 469 23.09 -17.94 8.74
C GLU A 469 24.12 -18.52 7.76
N MET A 470 23.91 -18.43 6.44
CA MET A 470 24.88 -18.89 5.44
C MET A 470 25.92 -17.85 5.01
N ASN A 471 25.72 -16.57 5.32
CA ASN A 471 26.58 -15.48 4.84
C ASN A 471 27.62 -14.97 5.87
N GLY A 472 27.47 -15.29 7.15
CA GLY A 472 28.44 -14.91 8.20
C GLY A 472 29.87 -15.42 7.94
N GLU A 473 30.00 -16.59 7.31
CA GLU A 473 31.30 -17.15 6.92
C GLU A 473 31.89 -16.46 5.68
N ARG A 474 31.07 -15.97 4.74
CA ARG A 474 31.55 -15.31 3.51
C ARG A 474 32.02 -13.88 3.76
N THR A 475 31.36 -13.12 4.64
CA THR A 475 31.81 -11.77 5.03
C THR A 475 33.06 -11.82 5.91
N ALA A 476 33.19 -12.81 6.80
CA ALA A 476 34.43 -13.05 7.55
C ALA A 476 35.63 -13.40 6.64
N LYS A 477 35.39 -14.20 5.59
CA LYS A 477 36.40 -14.56 4.59
C LYS A 477 36.87 -13.35 3.76
N ARG A 478 35.95 -12.52 3.27
CA ARG A 478 36.30 -11.29 2.52
C ARG A 478 37.02 -10.24 3.37
N ARG A 479 36.70 -10.12 4.67
CA ARG A 479 37.43 -9.23 5.61
C ARG A 479 38.84 -9.74 5.91
N ARG A 480 39.06 -11.06 5.98
CA ARG A 480 40.40 -11.65 6.13
C ARG A 480 41.27 -11.47 4.88
N GLU A 481 40.69 -11.64 3.69
CA GLU A 481 41.40 -11.48 2.41
C GLU A 481 41.83 -10.02 2.16
N ARG A 482 41.00 -9.02 2.51
CA ARG A 482 41.38 -7.59 2.40
C ARG A 482 42.44 -7.14 3.39
N ARG A 483 42.59 -7.83 4.52
CA ARG A 483 43.61 -7.52 5.55
C ARG A 483 44.96 -8.16 5.26
N ALA A 484 45.03 -9.10 4.31
CA ALA A 484 46.26 -9.72 3.83
C ALA A 484 46.85 -9.02 2.58
N LEU A 485 46.13 -8.04 2.02
CA LEU A 485 46.51 -7.25 0.83
C LEU A 485 46.88 -5.79 1.17
N ARG A 486 47.00 -5.47 2.46
CA ARG A 486 47.59 -4.24 3.01
C ARG A 486 48.69 -4.66 3.96
#